data_AF-A0A0G1SK46-F1
#
_entry.id   AF-A0A0G1SK46-F1
#
_cell.length_a   1.000
_cell.length_b   1.000
_cell.length_c   1.000
_cell.angle_alpha   90.00
_cell.angle_beta   90.00
_cell.angle_gamma   90.00
#
_symmetry.space_group_name_H-M   'P 1'
#
loop_
_entity.id
_entity.type
_entity.pdbx_description
1 polymer ?
#
loop_
_entity_poly.entity_id
_entity_poly.type
_entity_poly.pdbx_seq_one_letter_code
_entity_poly.pdbx_strand_id
1 'polypeptide(L)'
;MDITFAKGEFKIKGKAGGVRVGEKVTINDNFVIDSPGEYEVGGVSVVGFVGGGYIVEIDGLRLCTATKSSEAGAIDILVMETVDPEMVKQIDPWVVVTTGKEGVAKYTISRDKLPSELTTVCLTT
;
A
#
# COMPACT_ATOMS: atom_id res chain seq x y z
N MET A 1 -8.10 -6.44 -6.15
CA MET A 1 -7.83 -5.67 -4.93
C MET A 1 -8.54 -4.32 -4.96
N ASP A 2 -9.13 -3.93 -3.85
CA ASP A 2 -9.75 -2.62 -3.61
C ASP A 2 -8.92 -1.83 -2.60
N ILE A 3 -8.69 -0.54 -2.85
CA ILE A 3 -8.03 0.39 -1.93
C ILE A 3 -8.99 1.53 -1.63
N THR A 4 -9.19 1.82 -0.35
CA THR A 4 -10.01 2.93 0.17
C THR A 4 -9.24 3.66 1.26
N PHE A 5 -9.61 4.90 1.55
CA PHE A 5 -9.05 5.67 2.64
C PHE A 5 -10.16 6.15 3.56
N ALA A 6 -10.07 5.84 4.85
CA ALA A 6 -11.06 6.28 5.83
C ALA A 6 -10.42 6.38 7.22
N LYS A 7 -10.78 7.44 7.97
CA LYS A 7 -10.33 7.66 9.35
C LYS A 7 -8.80 7.65 9.53
N GLY A 8 -8.05 8.16 8.54
CA GLY A 8 -6.59 8.19 8.60
C GLY A 8 -5.90 6.86 8.29
N GLU A 9 -6.64 5.89 7.72
CA GLU A 9 -6.09 4.58 7.36
C GLU A 9 -6.40 4.25 5.90
N PHE A 10 -5.40 3.72 5.19
CA PHE A 10 -5.66 3.00 3.94
C PHE A 10 -6.15 1.59 4.27
N LYS A 11 -7.26 1.21 3.66
CA LYS A 11 -7.77 -0.16 3.71
C LYS A 11 -7.60 -0.79 2.35
N ILE A 12 -6.79 -1.85 2.32
CA ILE A 12 -6.44 -2.62 1.13
C ILE A 12 -7.13 -3.98 1.28
N LYS A 13 -8.06 -4.31 0.39
CA LYS A 13 -8.83 -5.55 0.42
C LYS A 13 -8.55 -6.36 -0.83
N GLY A 14 -7.91 -7.50 -0.67
CA GLY A 14 -7.72 -8.49 -1.72
C GLY A 14 -8.74 -9.62 -1.63
N LYS A 15 -8.55 -10.63 -2.47
CA LYS A 15 -9.29 -11.89 -2.39
C LYS A 15 -8.81 -12.74 -1.20
N ALA A 16 -7.50 -12.73 -0.94
CA ALA A 16 -6.87 -13.52 0.13
C ALA A 16 -7.15 -12.95 1.53
N GLY A 17 -7.24 -11.63 1.66
CA GLY A 17 -7.42 -10.97 2.96
C GLY A 17 -7.56 -9.46 2.87
N GLY A 18 -7.34 -8.79 4.00
CA GLY A 18 -7.36 -7.33 4.09
C GLY A 18 -6.22 -6.81 4.95
N VAL A 19 -5.74 -5.61 4.62
CA VAL A 19 -4.71 -4.88 5.35
C VAL A 19 -5.19 -3.47 5.63
N ARG A 20 -5.03 -3.02 6.87
CA ARG A 20 -5.17 -1.61 7.25
C ARG A 20 -3.81 -1.03 7.49
N VAL A 21 -3.53 0.11 6.87
CA VAL A 21 -2.27 0.85 7.00
C VAL A 21 -2.61 2.22 7.60
N GLY A 22 -2.25 2.39 8.87
CA GLY A 22 -2.29 3.67 9.58
C GLY A 22 -1.01 3.84 10.39
N GLU A 23 -1.12 4.21 11.66
CA GLU A 23 0.02 4.21 12.61
C GLU A 23 0.68 2.82 12.72
N LYS A 24 -0.15 1.77 12.67
CA LYS A 24 0.29 0.37 12.61
C LYS A 24 -0.36 -0.32 11.41
N VAL A 25 0.27 -1.40 10.96
CA VAL A 25 -0.35 -2.30 9.99
C VAL A 25 -1.12 -3.39 10.71
N THR A 26 -2.38 -3.58 10.33
CA THR A 26 -3.21 -4.68 10.82
C THR A 26 -3.64 -5.56 9.65
N ILE A 27 -3.35 -6.86 9.75
CA ILE A 27 -3.80 -7.87 8.79
C ILE A 27 -5.09 -8.51 9.30
N ASN A 28 -6.08 -8.67 8.41
CA ASN A 28 -7.36 -9.36 8.64
C ASN A 28 -8.10 -8.93 9.92
N ASP A 29 -7.91 -7.68 10.34
CA ASP A 29 -8.49 -7.07 11.54
C ASP A 29 -8.14 -7.78 12.87
N ASN A 30 -7.19 -8.71 12.87
CA ASN A 30 -6.87 -9.54 14.04
C ASN A 30 -5.36 -9.65 14.35
N PHE A 31 -4.49 -9.32 13.39
CA PHE A 31 -3.04 -9.40 13.57
C PHE A 31 -2.41 -8.03 13.39
N VAL A 32 -2.00 -7.43 14.50
CA VAL A 32 -1.32 -6.12 14.50
C VAL A 32 0.18 -6.35 14.42
N ILE A 33 0.83 -5.72 13.45
CA ILE A 33 2.29 -5.68 13.34
C ILE A 33 2.81 -4.55 14.24
N ASP A 34 3.59 -4.91 15.25
CA ASP A 34 4.14 -4.00 16.26
C ASP A 34 5.67 -3.93 16.25
N SER A 35 6.32 -4.70 15.38
CA SER A 35 7.76 -4.81 15.27
C SER A 35 8.17 -5.00 13.80
N PRO A 36 9.43 -4.69 13.44
CA PRO A 36 9.98 -5.03 12.13
C PRO A 36 10.10 -6.55 11.96
N GLY A 37 9.94 -7.03 10.74
CA GLY A 37 10.01 -8.44 10.42
C GLY A 37 9.15 -8.83 9.21
N GLU A 38 9.16 -10.12 8.88
CA GLU A 38 8.32 -10.71 7.84
C GLU A 38 7.15 -11.44 8.49
N TYR A 39 5.94 -11.21 7.97
CA TYR A 39 4.69 -11.74 8.49
C TYR A 39 3.85 -12.29 7.34
N GLU A 40 3.27 -13.47 7.52
CA GLU A 40 2.30 -14.04 6.58
C GLU A 40 1.04 -14.46 7.32
N VAL A 41 -0.11 -13.86 6.97
CA VAL A 41 -1.39 -14.14 7.61
C VAL A 41 -2.48 -14.23 6.56
N GLY A 42 -2.99 -15.45 6.35
CA GLY A 42 -4.12 -15.70 5.45
C GLY A 42 -3.83 -15.33 3.98
N GLY A 43 -2.62 -15.62 3.48
CA GLY A 43 -2.23 -15.31 2.10
C GLY A 43 -1.93 -13.82 1.84
N VAL A 44 -1.81 -13.03 2.90
CA VAL A 44 -1.25 -11.68 2.87
C VAL A 44 0.15 -11.76 3.47
N SER A 45 1.16 -11.31 2.71
CA SER A 45 2.53 -11.16 3.21
C SER A 45 2.82 -9.70 3.50
N VAL A 46 3.46 -9.42 4.64
CA VAL A 46 3.88 -8.07 5.03
C VAL A 46 5.31 -8.10 5.53
N VAL A 47 6.13 -7.18 5.03
CA VAL A 47 7.49 -6.92 5.53
C VAL A 47 7.52 -5.55 6.18
N GLY A 48 7.73 -5.50 7.50
CA GLY A 48 7.89 -4.27 8.27
C GLY A 48 9.36 -3.89 8.44
N PHE A 49 9.69 -2.62 8.24
CA PHE A 49 11.07 -2.12 8.27
C PHE A 49 11.41 -1.40 9.57
N VAL A 50 12.69 -1.45 9.96
CA VAL A 50 13.22 -0.66 11.08
C VAL A 50 13.11 0.83 10.74
N GLY A 51 12.48 1.61 11.63
CA GLY A 51 12.22 3.04 11.40
C GLY A 51 10.90 3.34 10.70
N GLY A 52 10.07 2.31 10.46
CA GLY A 52 8.72 2.43 9.93
C GLY A 52 8.63 2.16 8.43
N GLY A 53 7.39 1.97 7.97
CA GLY A 53 7.10 1.58 6.60
C GLY A 53 6.93 0.08 6.42
N TYR A 54 6.12 -0.28 5.43
CA TYR A 54 5.73 -1.66 5.19
C TYR A 54 5.69 -1.94 3.69
N ILE A 55 6.03 -3.17 3.32
CA ILE A 55 5.68 -3.74 2.03
C ILE A 55 4.59 -4.77 2.26
N VAL A 56 3.52 -4.67 1.51
CA VAL A 56 2.37 -5.55 1.59
C VAL A 56 2.25 -6.26 0.24
N GLU A 57 2.20 -7.58 0.26
CA GLU A 57 1.91 -8.39 -0.92
C GLU A 57 0.54 -9.06 -0.74
N ILE A 58 -0.35 -8.79 -1.70
CA ILE A 58 -1.71 -9.33 -1.72
C ILE A 58 -2.21 -9.41 -3.16
N ASP A 59 -2.90 -10.51 -3.50
CA ASP A 59 -3.40 -10.77 -4.86
C ASP A 59 -2.30 -10.68 -5.96
N GLY A 60 -1.03 -10.95 -5.61
CA GLY A 60 0.11 -10.86 -6.53
C GLY A 60 0.52 -9.42 -6.91
N LEU A 61 0.09 -8.43 -6.12
CA LEU A 61 0.51 -7.03 -6.20
C LEU A 61 1.34 -6.67 -4.97
N ARG A 62 2.45 -5.98 -5.17
CA ARG A 62 3.32 -5.46 -4.10
C ARG A 62 3.03 -3.98 -3.88
N LEU A 63 2.59 -3.64 -2.68
CA LEU A 63 2.33 -2.29 -2.24
C LEU A 63 3.41 -1.84 -1.26
N CYS A 64 3.84 -0.59 -1.37
CA CYS A 64 4.77 0.03 -0.45
C CYS A 64 4.07 1.17 0.28
N THR A 65 4.21 1.20 1.59
CA THR A 65 3.77 2.31 2.45
C THR A 65 4.98 3.01 3.08
N ALA A 66 6.19 2.54 2.74
CA ALA A 66 7.44 2.91 3.38
C ALA A 66 8.04 4.20 2.83
N THR A 67 8.65 4.96 3.73
CA THR A 67 9.38 6.19 3.46
C THR A 67 10.84 5.95 3.04
N LYS A 68 11.28 4.69 2.96
CA LYS A 68 12.63 4.30 2.54
C LYS A 68 12.54 3.09 1.61
N SER A 69 13.10 3.24 0.41
CA SER A 69 12.78 2.41 -0.75
C SER A 69 13.92 1.53 -1.24
N SER A 70 15.13 1.65 -0.67
CA SER A 70 16.31 0.92 -1.14
C SER A 70 16.21 -0.61 -0.97
N GLU A 71 15.37 -1.09 -0.06
CA GLU A 71 15.22 -2.52 0.26
C GLU A 71 13.92 -3.12 -0.30
N ALA A 72 13.10 -2.31 -0.97
CA ALA A 72 11.74 -2.71 -1.31
C ALA A 72 11.63 -3.64 -2.53
N GLY A 73 12.66 -3.65 -3.38
CA GLY A 73 12.60 -4.29 -4.70
C GLY A 73 11.52 -3.67 -5.58
N ALA A 74 11.02 -4.42 -6.56
CA ALA A 74 9.97 -3.93 -7.45
C ALA A 74 8.63 -3.74 -6.70
N ILE A 75 8.07 -2.54 -6.78
CA ILE A 75 6.80 -2.15 -6.16
C ILE A 75 5.81 -1.81 -7.26
N ASP A 76 4.60 -2.35 -7.16
CA ASP A 76 3.54 -2.05 -8.12
C ASP A 76 2.77 -0.78 -7.74
N ILE A 77 2.53 -0.61 -6.43
CA ILE A 77 1.69 0.47 -5.91
C ILE A 77 2.39 1.13 -4.72
N LEU A 78 2.57 2.44 -4.79
CA LEU A 78 3.02 3.25 -3.67
C LEU A 78 1.83 3.92 -3.00
N VAL A 79 1.69 3.76 -1.70
CA VAL A 79 0.58 4.30 -0.90
C VAL A 79 1.15 5.32 0.10
N MET A 80 0.69 6.57 0.02
CA MET A 80 1.19 7.66 0.85
C MET A 80 0.14 8.77 0.97
N GLU A 81 0.01 9.43 2.12
CA GLU A 81 -0.99 10.50 2.26
C GLU A 81 -0.64 11.76 1.46
N THR A 82 0.65 12.08 1.37
CA THR A 82 1.21 13.22 0.61
C THR A 82 2.23 12.69 -0.38
N VAL A 83 2.13 13.13 -1.64
CA VAL A 83 3.02 12.69 -2.71
C VAL A 83 4.40 13.34 -2.56
N ASP A 84 5.43 12.50 -2.44
CA ASP A 84 6.84 12.90 -2.50
C ASP A 84 7.44 12.48 -3.86
N PRO A 85 7.75 13.45 -4.76
CA PRO A 85 8.29 13.14 -6.08
C PRO A 85 9.64 12.41 -6.08
N GLU A 86 10.49 12.63 -5.07
CA GLU A 86 11.79 11.95 -4.97
C GLU A 86 11.58 10.47 -4.62
N MET A 87 10.65 10.21 -3.70
CA MET A 87 10.28 8.86 -3.32
C MET A 87 9.61 8.10 -4.46
N VAL A 88 8.71 8.75 -5.21
CA VAL A 88 8.07 8.15 -6.40
C VAL A 88 9.13 7.76 -7.43
N LYS A 89 10.10 8.63 -7.71
CA LYS A 89 11.20 8.32 -8.65
C LYS A 89 12.09 7.18 -8.14
N GLN A 90 12.35 7.11 -6.84
CA GLN A 90 13.21 6.08 -6.26
C GLN A 90 12.54 4.71 -6.23
N ILE A 91 11.22 4.67 -5.96
CA ILE A 91 10.43 3.44 -5.91
C ILE A 91 10.06 2.96 -7.32
N ASP A 92 9.87 3.90 -8.25
CA ASP A 92 9.41 3.66 -9.63
C ASP A 92 8.15 2.78 -9.70
N PRO A 93 7.05 3.16 -9.02
CA PRO A 93 5.83 2.36 -8.99
C PRO A 93 5.02 2.55 -10.28
N TRP A 94 4.15 1.59 -10.60
CA TRP A 94 3.14 1.76 -11.66
C TRP A 94 2.00 2.69 -11.22
N VAL A 95 1.65 2.67 -9.93
CA VAL A 95 0.55 3.46 -9.37
C VAL A 95 0.98 4.14 -8.08
N VAL A 96 0.61 5.40 -7.91
CA VAL A 96 0.69 6.12 -6.63
C VAL A 96 -0.73 6.36 -6.13
N VAL A 97 -1.05 5.86 -4.94
CA VAL A 97 -2.33 6.10 -4.26
C VAL A 97 -2.10 7.11 -3.15
N THR A 98 -2.78 8.25 -3.25
CA THR A 98 -2.71 9.37 -2.32
C THR A 98 -4.07 9.74 -1.73
N THR A 99 -4.11 10.73 -0.84
CA THR A 99 -5.34 11.23 -0.24
C THR A 99 -5.56 12.71 -0.52
N GLY A 100 -6.82 13.15 -0.58
CA GLY A 100 -7.14 14.55 -0.83
C GLY A 100 -8.63 14.88 -0.73
N LYS A 101 -8.95 16.18 -0.81
CA LYS A 101 -10.34 16.68 -0.75
C LYS A 101 -11.16 16.30 -1.98
N GLU A 102 -10.51 16.18 -3.14
CA GLU A 102 -11.12 15.78 -4.40
C GLU A 102 -10.46 14.50 -4.87
N GLY A 103 -11.27 13.50 -5.25
CA GLY A 103 -10.77 12.18 -5.60
C GLY A 103 -11.88 11.16 -5.75
N VAL A 104 -11.49 9.89 -5.86
CA VAL A 104 -12.43 8.75 -5.91
C VAL A 104 -12.56 8.12 -4.53
N ALA A 105 -13.75 7.64 -4.18
CA ALA A 105 -13.96 6.96 -2.88
C ALA A 105 -13.23 5.60 -2.78
N LYS A 106 -12.95 4.99 -3.94
CA LYS A 106 -12.35 3.66 -4.03
C LYS A 106 -11.55 3.52 -5.32
N TYR A 107 -10.39 2.87 -5.22
CA TYR A 107 -9.60 2.42 -6.36
C TYR A 107 -9.60 0.90 -6.42
N THR A 108 -9.88 0.34 -7.60
CA THR A 108 -9.92 -1.11 -7.82
C THR A 108 -8.88 -1.47 -8.88
N ILE A 109 -8.01 -2.43 -8.57
CA ILE A 109 -6.90 -2.83 -9.43
C ILE A 109 -6.61 -4.34 -9.32
N SER A 110 -6.06 -4.90 -10.39
CA SER A 110 -5.55 -6.27 -10.47
C SER A 110 -4.25 -6.30 -11.25
N ARG A 111 -3.45 -7.36 -11.09
CA ARG A 111 -2.12 -7.49 -11.71
C ARG A 111 -2.15 -7.32 -13.24
N ASP A 112 -3.17 -7.83 -13.89
CA ASP A 112 -3.40 -7.74 -15.35
C ASP A 112 -3.84 -6.35 -15.84
N LYS A 113 -4.18 -5.44 -14.92
CA LYS A 113 -4.71 -4.11 -15.23
C LYS A 113 -3.82 -2.98 -14.74
N LEU A 114 -2.56 -3.27 -14.41
CA LEU A 114 -1.59 -2.23 -14.12
C LEU A 114 -1.44 -1.30 -15.33
N PRO A 115 -1.34 0.02 -15.11
CA PRO A 115 -1.22 0.97 -16.20
C PRO A 115 0.13 0.81 -16.91
N SER A 116 0.20 1.25 -18.16
CA SER A 116 1.44 1.26 -18.95
C SER A 116 2.37 2.43 -18.58
N GLU A 117 1.86 3.41 -17.86
CA GLU A 117 2.58 4.59 -17.39
C GLU A 117 2.19 4.90 -15.94
N LEU A 118 3.07 5.60 -15.23
CA LEU A 118 2.84 6.03 -13.85
C LEU A 118 1.49 6.74 -13.73
N THR A 119 0.61 6.21 -12.88
CA THR A 119 -0.71 6.78 -12.63
C THR A 119 -0.85 7.18 -11.17
N THR A 120 -1.29 8.42 -10.93
CA THR A 120 -1.63 8.89 -9.58
C THR A 120 -3.14 8.83 -9.35
N VAL A 121 -3.56 8.18 -8.26
CA VAL A 121 -4.95 8.07 -7.84
C VAL A 121 -5.12 8.77 -6.51
N CYS A 122 -5.99 9.77 -6.46
CA CYS A 122 -6.35 10.46 -5.22
C CYS A 122 -7.61 9.83 -4.63
N LEU A 123 -7.52 9.33 -3.40
CA LEU A 123 -8.64 8.83 -2.62
C LEU A 123 -9.24 9.95 -1.77
N THR A 124 -10.56 9.95 -1.67
CA THR A 124 -11.31 10.83 -0.76
C THR A 124 -12.07 10.01 0.28
N THR A 125 -12.29 10.62 1.45
CA THR A 125 -12.98 10.01 2.61
C THR A 125 -14.48 10.02 2.49
#